data_AF-A0AAU9PW06-F1
#
_entry.id   AF-A0AAU9PW06-F1
#
_cell.length_a   1.000
_cell.length_b   1.000
_cell.length_c   1.000
_cell.angle_alpha   90.00
_cell.angle_beta   90.00
_cell.angle_gamma   90.00
#
_symmetry.space_group_name_H-M   'P 1'
#
loop_
_entity.id
_entity.type
_entity.pdbx_description
1 polymer ?
#
loop_
_entity_poly.entity_id
_entity_poly.type
_entity_poly.pdbx_seq_one_letter_code
_entity_poly.pdbx_strand_id
1 'polypeptide(L)'
;MEAIDSQDPDEPLDYSVYMPSLYAALQAIQKVIVYASDPLLRKKAFDTFKMVLADVPASLRFDILMALIKNSDLSSMIAILLGCVKEEMYKEYPKKISGQNRDAKEENKAVQSTLSFWTVSVLDCVEFVLKPPKGGPPSLPEFTDAVLSALNLYRFILITESSGKTNYTEVLLKNKLQKVYREWLEPLRSLVSGVSAGDNDGQLAIALNPLEFVLYRCIELVEENLKHTT
;
A
#
# COMPACT_ATOMS: atom_id res chain seq x y z
N MET A 1 -36.88 35.89 25.31
CA MET A 1 -35.76 36.30 24.45
C MET A 1 -34.83 35.10 24.42
N GLU A 2 -35.15 34.13 23.54
CA GLU A 2 -34.32 32.95 23.34
C GLU A 2 -33.36 33.29 22.20
N ALA A 3 -32.06 33.22 22.51
CA ALA A 3 -31.01 33.33 21.52
C ALA A 3 -30.95 32.00 20.77
N ILE A 4 -31.28 32.04 19.48
CA ILE A 4 -31.06 30.95 18.55
C ILE A 4 -29.55 30.92 18.32
N ASP A 5 -28.90 29.86 18.79
CA ASP A 5 -27.48 29.59 18.54
C ASP A 5 -27.32 29.30 17.04
N SER A 6 -26.85 30.31 16.31
CA SER A 6 -26.56 30.21 14.89
C SER A 6 -25.24 29.48 14.71
N GLN A 7 -25.32 28.16 14.55
CA GLN A 7 -24.17 27.35 14.15
C GLN A 7 -23.79 27.72 12.71
N ASP A 8 -22.57 28.24 12.54
CA ASP A 8 -22.01 28.70 11.26
C ASP A 8 -21.82 27.49 10.32
N PRO A 9 -22.44 27.45 9.13
CA PRO A 9 -22.40 26.27 8.25
C PRO A 9 -21.04 25.96 7.62
N ASP A 10 -20.02 26.80 7.84
CA ASP A 10 -18.67 26.67 7.27
C ASP A 10 -17.59 26.22 8.30
N GLU A 11 -17.98 25.82 9.52
CA GLU A 11 -17.01 25.28 10.48
C GLU A 11 -16.53 23.88 10.02
N PRO A 12 -15.23 23.67 9.75
CA PRO A 12 -14.74 22.40 9.24
C PRO A 12 -15.03 21.30 10.26
N LEU A 13 -15.87 20.34 9.85
CA LEU A 13 -16.20 19.15 10.64
C LEU A 13 -14.91 18.49 11.17
N ASP A 14 -14.78 18.41 12.49
CA ASP A 14 -13.69 17.70 13.12
C ASP A 14 -13.90 16.19 12.99
N TYR A 15 -13.44 15.64 11.86
CA TYR A 15 -13.51 14.22 11.56
C TYR A 15 -12.73 13.35 12.55
N SER A 16 -11.81 13.92 13.34
CA SER A 16 -11.00 13.16 14.30
C SER A 16 -11.85 12.50 15.39
N VAL A 17 -12.97 13.12 15.76
CA VAL A 17 -13.91 12.63 16.78
C VAL A 17 -14.55 11.29 16.36
N TYR A 18 -14.74 11.07 15.06
CA TYR A 18 -15.38 9.87 14.54
C TYR A 18 -14.39 8.76 14.19
N MET A 19 -13.09 9.05 14.11
CA MET A 19 -12.05 8.11 13.67
C MET A 19 -12.00 6.81 14.48
N PRO A 20 -12.07 6.84 15.83
CA PRO A 20 -12.02 5.60 16.61
C PRO A 20 -13.20 4.67 16.29
N SER A 21 -14.41 5.24 16.19
CA SER A 21 -15.64 4.49 15.88
C SER A 21 -15.62 3.91 14.48
N LEU A 22 -15.16 4.70 13.50
CA LEU A 22 -15.00 4.27 12.12
C LEU A 22 -13.97 3.14 11.99
N TYR A 23 -12.82 3.29 12.63
CA TYR A 23 -11.77 2.27 12.67
C TYR A 23 -12.31 0.96 13.27
N ALA A 24 -13.02 1.04 14.41
CA ALA A 24 -13.62 -0.12 15.06
C ALA A 24 -14.69 -0.80 14.17
N ALA A 25 -15.51 -0.01 13.46
CA ALA A 25 -16.50 -0.55 12.52
C ALA A 25 -15.83 -1.29 11.35
N LEU A 26 -14.77 -0.72 10.78
CA LEU A 26 -13.99 -1.36 9.71
C LEU A 26 -13.32 -2.66 10.20
N GLN A 27 -12.79 -2.70 11.42
CA GLN A 27 -12.29 -3.94 12.03
C GLN A 27 -13.38 -5.00 12.22
N ALA A 28 -14.59 -4.59 12.61
CA ALA A 28 -15.72 -5.50 12.72
C ALA A 28 -16.10 -6.09 11.36
N ILE A 29 -16.11 -5.27 10.30
CA ILE A 29 -16.34 -5.74 8.92
C ILE A 29 -15.22 -6.71 8.48
N GLN A 30 -13.96 -6.43 8.78
CA GLN A 30 -12.84 -7.34 8.50
C GLN A 30 -13.03 -8.73 9.14
N LYS A 31 -13.52 -8.78 10.39
CA LYS A 31 -13.85 -10.05 11.04
C LYS A 31 -14.91 -10.83 10.27
N VAL A 32 -15.92 -10.16 9.70
CA VAL A 32 -16.91 -10.81 8.83
C VAL A 32 -16.27 -11.32 7.53
N ILE A 33 -15.40 -10.51 6.91
CA ILE A 33 -14.66 -10.91 5.70
C ILE A 33 -13.84 -12.18 5.94
N VAL A 34 -13.22 -12.32 7.11
CA VAL A 34 -12.36 -13.48 7.43
C VAL A 34 -13.15 -14.69 7.89
N TYR A 35 -14.06 -14.50 8.86
CA TYR A 35 -14.60 -15.63 9.64
C TYR A 35 -16.01 -16.06 9.25
N ALA A 36 -16.75 -15.27 8.45
CA ALA A 36 -18.09 -15.70 8.03
C ALA A 36 -18.01 -16.96 7.17
N SER A 37 -18.81 -17.98 7.49
CA SER A 37 -18.82 -19.24 6.74
C SER A 37 -19.39 -19.08 5.32
N ASP A 38 -20.37 -18.19 5.14
CA ASP A 38 -21.00 -17.89 3.85
C ASP A 38 -20.08 -17.02 2.97
N PRO A 39 -19.60 -17.54 1.80
CA PRO A 39 -18.78 -16.77 0.87
C PRO A 39 -19.47 -15.51 0.32
N LEU A 40 -20.80 -15.55 0.14
CA LEU A 40 -21.56 -14.38 -0.33
C LEU A 40 -21.58 -13.29 0.74
N LEU A 41 -21.69 -13.66 2.02
CA LEU A 41 -21.59 -12.72 3.12
C LEU A 41 -20.18 -12.13 3.24
N ARG A 42 -19.12 -12.94 3.10
CA ARG A 42 -17.73 -12.43 3.05
C ARG A 42 -17.54 -11.41 1.92
N LYS A 43 -18.08 -11.70 0.72
CA LYS A 43 -18.03 -10.78 -0.42
C LYS A 43 -18.79 -9.48 -0.16
N LYS A 44 -20.03 -9.56 0.33
CA LYS A 44 -20.83 -8.38 0.69
C LYS A 44 -20.16 -7.53 1.77
N ALA A 45 -19.52 -8.17 2.76
CA ALA A 45 -18.76 -7.49 3.79
C ALA A 45 -17.56 -6.74 3.18
N PHE A 46 -16.84 -7.35 2.22
CA PHE A 46 -15.76 -6.67 1.50
C PHE A 46 -16.25 -5.50 0.65
N ASP A 47 -17.38 -5.65 -0.04
CA ASP A 47 -17.98 -4.53 -0.79
C ASP A 47 -18.41 -3.39 0.15
N THR A 48 -18.99 -3.72 1.30
CA THR A 48 -19.36 -2.76 2.35
C THR A 48 -18.13 -2.06 2.92
N PHE A 49 -17.04 -2.80 3.18
CA PHE A 49 -15.77 -2.24 3.63
C PHE A 49 -15.25 -1.16 2.68
N LYS A 50 -15.26 -1.44 1.37
CA LYS A 50 -14.84 -0.47 0.35
C LYS A 50 -15.78 0.74 0.26
N MET A 51 -17.08 0.55 0.42
CA MET A 51 -18.05 1.65 0.45
C MET A 51 -17.78 2.59 1.63
N VAL A 52 -17.64 2.03 2.83
CA VAL A 52 -17.34 2.82 4.04
C VAL A 52 -16.03 3.57 3.88
N LEU A 53 -14.97 2.95 3.35
CA LEU A 53 -13.72 3.64 3.06
C LEU A 53 -13.90 4.79 2.06
N ALA A 54 -14.72 4.61 1.02
CA ALA A 54 -14.94 5.63 0.00
C ALA A 54 -15.63 6.90 0.53
N ASP A 55 -16.37 6.80 1.64
CA ASP A 55 -17.02 7.93 2.31
C ASP A 55 -16.04 8.74 3.21
N VAL A 56 -14.83 8.22 3.46
CA VAL A 56 -13.78 8.87 4.26
C VAL A 56 -12.97 9.83 3.39
N PRO A 57 -12.61 11.05 3.85
CA PRO A 57 -11.64 11.91 3.16
C PRO A 57 -10.33 11.17 2.83
N ALA A 58 -9.75 11.44 1.65
CA ALA A 58 -8.60 10.68 1.13
C ALA A 58 -7.38 10.68 2.07
N SER A 59 -7.09 11.82 2.72
CA SER A 59 -6.00 11.94 3.70
C SER A 59 -6.18 10.97 4.88
N LEU A 60 -7.38 10.93 5.45
CA LEU A 60 -7.73 10.06 6.58
C LEU A 60 -7.86 8.60 6.17
N ARG A 61 -8.29 8.34 4.93
CA ARG A 61 -8.41 6.98 4.37
C ARG A 61 -7.06 6.27 4.35
N PHE A 62 -5.98 6.97 3.99
CA PHE A 62 -4.64 6.39 4.03
C PHE A 62 -4.22 6.01 5.46
N ASP A 63 -4.42 6.90 6.42
CA ASP A 63 -4.07 6.66 7.83
C ASP A 63 -4.85 5.47 8.40
N ILE A 64 -6.14 5.35 8.09
CA ILE A 64 -6.97 4.20 8.47
C ILE A 64 -6.45 2.91 7.85
N LEU A 65 -6.16 2.90 6.54
CA LEU A 65 -5.63 1.71 5.87
C LEU A 65 -4.28 1.27 6.45
N MET A 66 -3.38 2.22 6.68
CA MET A 66 -2.09 1.97 7.34
C MET A 66 -2.28 1.40 8.75
N ALA A 67 -3.20 1.97 9.54
CA ALA A 67 -3.51 1.47 10.87
C ALA A 67 -4.13 0.06 10.83
N LEU A 68 -4.99 -0.25 9.86
CA LEU A 68 -5.55 -1.60 9.70
C LEU A 68 -4.46 -2.61 9.29
N ILE A 69 -3.53 -2.22 8.42
CA ILE A 69 -2.41 -3.08 8.00
C ILE A 69 -1.52 -3.42 9.21
N LYS A 70 -1.15 -2.40 10.00
CA LYS A 70 -0.25 -2.57 11.15
C LYS A 70 -0.84 -3.40 12.30
N ASN A 71 -2.17 -3.49 12.37
CA ASN A 71 -2.88 -4.22 13.43
C ASN A 71 -3.48 -5.55 12.95
N SER A 72 -3.12 -6.01 11.75
CA SER A 72 -3.57 -7.30 11.22
C SER A 72 -2.46 -8.34 11.30
N ASP A 73 -2.76 -9.50 11.90
CA ASP A 73 -1.85 -10.65 11.93
C ASP A 73 -2.12 -11.66 10.80
N LEU A 74 -3.14 -11.40 9.97
CA LEU A 74 -3.54 -12.28 8.87
C LEU A 74 -2.92 -11.82 7.54
N SER A 75 -2.07 -12.66 6.95
CA SER A 75 -1.40 -12.42 5.67
C SER A 75 -2.35 -12.00 4.55
N SER A 76 -3.45 -12.73 4.37
CA SER A 76 -4.46 -12.45 3.34
C SER A 76 -5.20 -11.13 3.57
N MET A 77 -5.45 -10.75 4.83
CA MET A 77 -6.09 -9.46 5.16
C MET A 77 -5.13 -8.29 4.88
N ILE A 78 -3.85 -8.41 5.25
CA ILE A 78 -2.82 -7.43 4.88
C ILE A 78 -2.77 -7.27 3.35
N ALA A 79 -2.78 -8.38 2.61
CA ALA A 79 -2.76 -8.38 1.15
C ALA A 79 -3.95 -7.63 0.54
N ILE A 80 -5.16 -7.84 1.07
CA ILE A 80 -6.38 -7.13 0.67
C ILE A 80 -6.25 -5.62 0.92
N LEU A 81 -5.78 -5.23 2.10
CA LEU A 81 -5.63 -3.82 2.48
C LEU A 81 -4.59 -3.10 1.60
N LEU A 82 -3.46 -3.75 1.29
CA LEU A 82 -2.48 -3.25 0.32
C LEU A 82 -3.09 -3.12 -1.08
N GLY A 83 -4.01 -4.01 -1.45
CA GLY A 83 -4.83 -3.89 -2.65
C GLY A 83 -5.67 -2.61 -2.64
N CYS A 84 -6.34 -2.30 -1.53
CA CYS A 84 -7.09 -1.05 -1.38
C CYS A 84 -6.16 0.18 -1.50
N VAL A 85 -4.98 0.17 -0.88
CA VAL A 85 -3.98 1.25 -1.04
C VAL A 85 -3.63 1.44 -2.52
N LYS A 86 -3.36 0.35 -3.25
CA LYS A 86 -3.06 0.40 -4.68
C LYS A 86 -4.22 0.95 -5.51
N GLU A 87 -5.46 0.56 -5.21
CA GLU A 87 -6.66 1.07 -5.88
C GLU A 87 -6.82 2.58 -5.68
N GLU A 88 -6.59 3.08 -4.47
CA GLU A 88 -6.63 4.51 -4.17
C GLU A 88 -5.53 5.28 -4.90
N MET A 89 -4.29 4.76 -4.92
CA MET A 89 -3.22 5.33 -5.74
C MET A 89 -3.60 5.40 -7.22
N TYR A 90 -4.25 4.36 -7.76
CA TYR A 90 -4.67 4.35 -9.16
C TYR A 90 -5.76 5.40 -9.43
N LYS A 91 -6.67 5.65 -8.49
CA LYS A 91 -7.70 6.70 -8.62
C LYS A 91 -7.10 8.10 -8.56
N GLU A 92 -6.12 8.32 -7.69
CA GLU A 92 -5.45 9.61 -7.54
C GLU A 92 -4.45 9.91 -8.65
N TYR A 93 -3.88 8.88 -9.27
CA TYR A 93 -2.82 9.09 -10.24
C TYR A 93 -3.33 9.99 -11.38
N PRO A 94 -2.68 11.15 -11.62
CA PRO A 94 -3.17 12.10 -12.60
C PRO A 94 -3.26 11.42 -13.97
N LYS A 95 -4.48 11.26 -14.50
CA LYS A 95 -4.64 11.08 -15.95
C LYS A 95 -4.04 12.33 -16.55
N LYS A 96 -2.89 12.21 -17.23
CA LYS A 96 -2.25 13.33 -17.94
C LYS A 96 -3.33 14.16 -18.60
N ILE A 97 -3.54 15.36 -18.06
CA ILE A 97 -4.46 16.34 -18.62
C ILE A 97 -3.98 16.53 -20.05
N SER A 98 -4.88 16.23 -20.99
CA SER A 98 -4.70 16.52 -22.40
C SER A 98 -4.30 17.98 -22.56
N GLY A 99 -3.05 18.22 -22.94
CA GLY A 99 -2.54 19.46 -23.50
C GLY A 99 -2.71 20.71 -22.63
N GLN A 100 -1.65 21.13 -21.94
CA GLN A 100 -1.32 22.56 -21.87
C GLN A 100 0.13 22.77 -21.47
N ASN A 101 0.79 23.65 -22.22
CA ASN A 101 2.11 24.20 -21.94
C ASN A 101 2.01 25.13 -20.71
N ARG A 102 2.19 24.59 -19.50
CA ARG A 102 2.47 25.40 -18.31
C ARG A 102 3.68 24.83 -17.59
N ASP A 103 4.39 25.69 -16.87
CA ASP A 103 5.67 25.36 -16.25
C ASP A 103 5.56 24.20 -15.26
N ALA A 104 6.18 23.07 -15.62
CA ALA A 104 6.05 21.78 -14.94
C ALA A 104 6.43 21.80 -13.44
N LYS A 105 7.12 22.82 -12.93
CA LYS A 105 7.56 22.89 -11.52
C LYS A 105 6.47 23.40 -10.57
N GLU A 106 5.59 24.31 -11.00
CA GLU A 106 4.52 24.83 -10.14
C GLU A 106 3.32 23.88 -10.11
N GLU A 107 2.98 23.26 -11.25
CA GLU A 107 1.95 22.21 -11.32
C GLU A 107 2.30 20.99 -10.47
N ASN A 108 3.56 20.54 -10.46
CA ASN A 108 3.96 19.39 -9.65
C ASN A 108 3.78 19.63 -8.14
N LYS A 109 4.00 20.86 -7.63
CA LYS A 109 3.79 21.19 -6.21
C LYS A 109 2.31 21.28 -5.84
N ALA A 110 1.50 21.90 -6.71
CA ALA A 110 0.05 21.99 -6.50
C ALA A 110 -0.61 20.61 -6.57
N VAL A 111 -0.22 19.77 -7.55
CA VAL A 111 -0.70 18.39 -7.68
C VAL A 111 -0.28 17.56 -6.47
N GLN A 112 0.98 17.65 -6.02
CA GLN A 112 1.45 16.90 -4.84
C GLN A 112 0.68 17.27 -3.56
N SER A 113 0.23 18.52 -3.40
CA SER A 113 -0.60 18.93 -2.25
C SER A 113 -2.01 18.32 -2.24
N THR A 114 -2.44 17.72 -3.36
CA THR A 114 -3.75 17.08 -3.52
C THR A 114 -3.72 15.55 -3.49
N LEU A 115 -2.53 14.93 -3.59
CA LEU A 115 -2.37 13.47 -3.60
C LEU A 115 -2.18 12.96 -2.18
N SER A 116 -3.12 12.16 -1.67
CA SER A 116 -3.06 11.61 -0.32
C SER A 116 -2.28 10.29 -0.27
N PHE A 117 -2.28 9.53 -1.37
CA PHE A 117 -1.65 8.20 -1.45
C PHE A 117 -0.31 8.20 -2.19
N TRP A 118 -0.04 9.16 -3.08
CA TRP A 118 1.28 9.32 -3.72
C TRP A 118 2.25 10.12 -2.85
N THR A 119 2.51 9.61 -1.65
CA THR A 119 3.41 10.22 -0.66
C THR A 119 4.52 9.25 -0.28
N VAL A 120 5.59 9.74 0.35
CA VAL A 120 6.67 8.87 0.86
C VAL A 120 6.15 7.80 1.84
N SER A 121 5.07 8.10 2.56
CA SER A 121 4.47 7.23 3.58
C SER A 121 3.91 5.92 2.99
N VAL A 122 3.58 5.88 1.69
CA VAL A 122 3.10 4.62 1.08
C VAL A 122 4.17 3.54 1.07
N LEU A 123 5.45 3.93 1.03
CA LEU A 123 6.56 3.00 1.15
C LEU A 123 6.65 2.38 2.55
N ASP A 124 6.09 3.02 3.59
CA ASP A 124 6.02 2.44 4.93
C ASP A 124 5.07 1.23 4.97
N CYS A 125 4.03 1.19 4.12
CA CYS A 125 3.16 0.02 3.97
C CYS A 125 3.95 -1.18 3.43
N VAL A 126 4.82 -0.92 2.45
CA VAL A 126 5.69 -1.94 1.87
C VAL A 126 6.78 -2.35 2.85
N GLU A 127 7.44 -1.39 3.51
CA GLU A 127 8.49 -1.63 4.51
C GLU A 127 7.96 -2.50 5.63
N PHE A 128 6.77 -2.20 6.16
CA PHE A 128 6.17 -2.96 7.27
C PHE A 128 6.03 -4.45 6.96
N VAL A 129 5.78 -4.81 5.70
CA VAL A 129 5.63 -6.21 5.28
C VAL A 129 6.98 -6.84 4.91
N LEU A 130 7.81 -6.15 4.13
CA LEU A 130 9.08 -6.72 3.63
C LEU A 130 10.22 -6.68 4.66
N LYS A 131 10.09 -5.82 5.68
CA LYS A 131 11.01 -5.67 6.80
C LYS A 131 10.22 -5.43 8.08
N PRO A 132 9.63 -6.50 8.66
CA PRO A 132 8.80 -6.37 9.86
C PRO A 132 9.53 -5.69 11.03
N PRO A 133 8.81 -5.04 11.97
CA PRO A 133 9.43 -4.29 13.07
C PRO A 133 10.36 -5.11 13.98
N LYS A 134 10.18 -6.43 14.02
CA LYS A 134 11.04 -7.36 14.76
C LYS A 134 12.43 -7.54 14.11
N GLY A 135 12.65 -6.98 12.92
CA GLY A 135 13.85 -7.12 12.12
C GLY A 135 13.84 -8.39 11.27
N GLY A 136 14.77 -8.46 10.32
CA GLY A 136 14.90 -9.58 9.38
C GLY A 136 13.84 -9.59 8.26
N PRO A 137 13.88 -10.60 7.38
CA PRO A 137 12.86 -10.81 6.36
C PRO A 137 11.54 -11.33 6.98
N PRO A 138 10.40 -11.22 6.26
CA PRO A 138 9.11 -11.75 6.71
C PRO A 138 9.13 -13.28 6.86
N SER A 139 8.27 -13.82 7.73
CA SER A 139 8.11 -15.27 7.88
C SER A 139 7.41 -15.88 6.66
N LEU A 140 8.08 -16.83 6.00
CA LEU A 140 7.54 -17.60 4.89
C LEU A 140 7.46 -19.08 5.28
N PRO A 141 6.39 -19.79 4.86
CA PRO A 141 5.36 -19.38 3.91
C PRO A 141 4.17 -18.59 4.51
N GLU A 142 4.15 -18.33 5.81
CA GLU A 142 2.97 -17.82 6.54
C GLU A 142 2.48 -16.46 6.01
N PHE A 143 3.40 -15.56 5.63
CA PHE A 143 3.08 -14.23 5.11
C PHE A 143 3.16 -14.11 3.57
N THR A 144 3.06 -15.21 2.83
CA THR A 144 3.21 -15.22 1.37
C THR A 144 2.29 -14.22 0.66
N ASP A 145 0.99 -14.21 0.97
CA ASP A 145 0.02 -13.30 0.33
C ASP A 145 0.38 -11.82 0.57
N ALA A 146 0.70 -11.47 1.82
CA ALA A 146 1.10 -10.12 2.19
C ALA A 146 2.36 -9.68 1.45
N VAL A 147 3.40 -10.53 1.44
CA VAL A 147 4.67 -10.25 0.77
C VAL A 147 4.49 -10.08 -0.73
N LEU A 148 3.72 -10.98 -1.36
CA LEU A 148 3.40 -10.88 -2.78
C LEU A 148 2.65 -9.57 -3.10
N SER A 149 1.67 -9.18 -2.27
CA SER A 149 0.93 -7.93 -2.45
C SER A 149 1.84 -6.70 -2.27
N ALA A 150 2.72 -6.70 -1.26
CA ALA A 150 3.68 -5.63 -1.00
C ALA A 150 4.69 -5.46 -2.15
N LEU A 151 5.25 -6.55 -2.67
CA LEU A 151 6.13 -6.51 -3.85
C LEU A 151 5.39 -5.99 -5.09
N ASN A 152 4.13 -6.40 -5.30
CA ASN A 152 3.33 -5.90 -6.42
C ASN A 152 2.97 -4.41 -6.28
N LEU A 153 2.75 -3.93 -5.06
CA LEU A 153 2.57 -2.50 -4.79
C LEU A 153 3.87 -1.74 -5.08
N TYR A 154 5.00 -2.20 -4.56
CA TYR A 154 6.31 -1.60 -4.83
C TYR A 154 6.63 -1.53 -6.32
N ARG A 155 6.43 -2.65 -7.04
CA ARG A 155 6.59 -2.72 -8.50
C ARG A 155 5.69 -1.71 -9.22
N PHE A 156 4.43 -1.59 -8.80
CA PHE A 156 3.50 -0.63 -9.37
C PHE A 156 4.00 0.81 -9.19
N ILE A 157 4.46 1.17 -8.00
CA ILE A 157 4.99 2.51 -7.70
C ILE A 157 6.21 2.80 -8.59
N LEU A 158 7.21 1.90 -8.61
CA LEU A 158 8.42 2.05 -9.43
C LEU A 158 8.09 2.26 -10.91
N ILE A 159 7.24 1.40 -11.49
CA ILE A 159 6.90 1.47 -12.92
C ILE A 159 6.13 2.77 -13.22
N THR A 160 5.15 3.11 -12.39
CA THR A 160 4.30 4.28 -12.59
C THR A 160 5.11 5.58 -12.51
N GLU A 161 5.95 5.74 -11.49
CA GLU A 161 6.77 6.96 -11.34
C GLU A 161 7.85 7.07 -12.41
N SER A 162 8.54 5.96 -12.74
CA SER A 162 9.56 5.92 -13.79
C SER A 162 8.97 6.26 -15.17
N SER A 163 7.83 5.64 -15.53
CA SER A 163 7.14 5.91 -16.80
C SER A 163 6.48 7.30 -16.84
N GLY A 164 6.00 7.76 -15.69
CA GLY A 164 5.38 9.06 -15.49
C GLY A 164 6.39 10.21 -15.52
N LYS A 165 7.68 9.92 -15.32
CA LYS A 165 8.74 10.91 -15.05
C LYS A 165 8.41 11.77 -13.81
N THR A 166 7.84 11.14 -12.80
CA THR A 166 7.53 11.74 -11.48
C THR A 166 8.34 11.04 -10.39
N ASN A 167 8.33 11.59 -9.17
CA ASN A 167 8.96 10.95 -8.01
C ASN A 167 8.35 11.46 -6.69
N TYR A 168 7.02 11.48 -6.60
CA TYR A 168 6.27 11.96 -5.45
C TYR A 168 6.50 11.09 -4.20
N THR A 169 6.72 9.79 -4.38
CA THR A 169 7.01 8.87 -3.28
C THR A 169 8.50 8.81 -2.93
N GLU A 170 9.33 9.55 -3.67
CA GLU A 170 10.79 9.52 -3.60
C GLU A 170 11.44 8.17 -3.90
N VAL A 171 10.68 7.18 -4.40
CA VAL A 171 11.16 5.82 -4.62
C VAL A 171 12.36 5.74 -5.56
N LEU A 172 12.47 6.67 -6.53
CA LEU A 172 13.54 6.70 -7.53
C LEU A 172 14.83 7.39 -7.04
N LEU A 173 14.85 7.91 -5.81
CA LEU A 173 16.10 8.47 -5.25
C LEU A 173 17.15 7.36 -5.09
N LYS A 174 18.38 7.62 -5.50
CA LYS A 174 19.49 6.65 -5.45
C LYS A 174 19.67 6.00 -4.08
N ASN A 175 19.66 6.80 -3.02
CA ASN A 175 19.79 6.31 -1.64
C ASN A 175 18.60 5.44 -1.21
N LYS A 176 17.37 5.77 -1.64
CA LYS A 176 16.17 4.97 -1.38
C LYS A 176 16.22 3.64 -2.11
N LEU A 177 16.56 3.63 -3.40
CA LEU A 177 16.75 2.41 -4.20
C LEU A 177 17.82 1.48 -3.58
N GLN A 178 18.96 2.03 -3.19
CA GLN A 178 20.03 1.28 -2.51
C GLN A 178 19.56 0.71 -1.16
N LYS A 179 18.81 1.49 -0.38
CA LYS A 179 18.24 1.05 0.90
C LYS A 179 17.27 -0.11 0.68
N VAL A 180 16.31 0.02 -0.23
CA VAL A 180 15.31 -1.02 -0.54
C VAL A 180 15.98 -2.31 -1.02
N TYR A 181 16.98 -2.22 -1.90
CA TYR A 181 17.72 -3.40 -2.36
C TYR A 181 18.32 -4.17 -1.18
N ARG A 182 19.09 -3.48 -0.34
CA ARG A 182 19.86 -4.09 0.76
C ARG A 182 19.00 -4.54 1.93
N GLU A 183 17.96 -3.79 2.26
CA GLU A 183 17.18 -4.02 3.47
C GLU A 183 15.92 -4.85 3.23
N TRP A 184 15.37 -4.86 2.01
CA TRP A 184 14.13 -5.58 1.69
C TRP A 184 14.36 -6.71 0.70
N LEU A 185 14.90 -6.43 -0.49
CA LEU A 185 14.89 -7.36 -1.61
C LEU A 185 15.96 -8.47 -1.49
N GLU A 186 17.18 -8.11 -1.09
CA GLU A 186 18.27 -9.06 -0.94
C GLU A 186 18.03 -10.07 0.20
N PRO A 187 17.63 -9.65 1.42
CA PRO A 187 17.27 -10.59 2.49
C PRO A 187 16.11 -11.51 2.10
N LEU A 188 15.10 -10.97 1.41
CA LEU A 188 13.96 -11.75 0.94
C LEU A 188 14.37 -12.76 -0.13
N ARG A 189 15.29 -12.41 -1.05
CA ARG A 189 15.83 -13.34 -2.05
C ARG A 189 16.54 -14.51 -1.38
N SER A 190 17.40 -14.23 -0.40
CA SER A 190 18.08 -15.28 0.37
C SER A 190 17.09 -16.19 1.09
N LEU A 191 16.03 -15.64 1.67
CA LEU A 191 14.98 -16.41 2.34
C LEU A 191 14.23 -17.32 1.35
N VAL A 192 13.75 -16.78 0.22
CA VAL A 192 12.99 -17.55 -0.78
C VAL A 192 13.82 -18.70 -1.34
N SER A 193 15.08 -18.45 -1.68
CA SER A 193 15.98 -19.52 -2.14
C SER A 193 16.22 -20.58 -1.06
N GLY A 194 16.33 -20.18 0.21
CA GLY A 194 16.49 -21.11 1.33
C GLY A 194 15.27 -22.00 1.55
N VAL A 195 14.06 -21.44 1.47
CA VAL A 195 12.81 -22.20 1.61
C VAL A 195 12.66 -23.20 0.47
N SER A 196 12.90 -22.77 -0.78
CA SER A 196 12.82 -23.67 -1.94
C SER A 196 13.88 -24.79 -1.89
N ALA A 197 15.07 -24.54 -1.34
CA ALA A 197 16.12 -25.55 -1.21
C ALA A 197 15.83 -26.58 -0.10
N GLY A 198 15.06 -26.21 0.93
CA GLY A 198 14.67 -27.09 2.03
C GLY A 198 13.38 -27.88 1.77
N ASP A 199 12.71 -27.64 0.64
CA ASP A 199 11.43 -28.25 0.29
C ASP A 199 11.61 -29.60 -0.43
N ASN A 200 11.68 -30.67 0.36
CA ASN A 200 11.87 -32.03 -0.15
C ASN A 200 10.74 -32.52 -1.07
N ASP A 201 9.53 -31.96 -0.93
CA ASP A 201 8.33 -32.39 -1.66
C ASP A 201 7.94 -31.44 -2.81
N GLY A 202 8.65 -30.31 -2.95
CA GLY A 202 8.48 -29.31 -4.02
C GLY A 202 7.18 -28.49 -3.94
N GLN A 203 6.33 -28.70 -2.94
CA GLN A 203 5.03 -28.03 -2.80
C GLN A 203 5.17 -26.56 -2.37
N LEU A 204 6.12 -26.25 -1.49
CA LEU A 204 6.42 -24.88 -1.06
C LEU A 204 7.11 -24.10 -2.18
N ALA A 205 8.01 -24.73 -2.93
CA ALA A 205 8.63 -24.14 -4.11
C ALA A 205 7.56 -23.73 -5.14
N ILE A 206 6.59 -24.62 -5.42
CA ILE A 206 5.46 -24.30 -6.32
C ILE A 206 4.62 -23.13 -5.80
N ALA A 207 4.33 -23.09 -4.50
CA ALA A 207 3.54 -22.03 -3.89
C ALA A 207 4.25 -20.66 -3.89
N LEU A 208 5.59 -20.65 -3.80
CA LEU A 208 6.41 -19.44 -3.77
C LEU A 208 6.83 -18.94 -5.16
N ASN A 209 6.65 -19.72 -6.23
CA ASN A 209 7.01 -19.31 -7.60
C ASN A 209 6.49 -17.90 -7.98
N PRO A 210 5.20 -17.54 -7.76
CA PRO A 210 4.72 -16.20 -8.08
C PRO A 210 5.47 -15.10 -7.32
N LEU A 211 5.81 -15.36 -6.05
CA LEU A 211 6.57 -14.44 -5.21
C LEU A 211 7.99 -14.27 -5.74
N GLU A 212 8.65 -15.36 -6.12
CA GLU A 212 10.00 -15.33 -6.70
C GLU A 212 10.03 -14.49 -7.99
N PHE A 213 9.09 -14.70 -8.92
CA PHE A 213 9.01 -13.91 -10.15
C PHE A 213 8.84 -12.41 -9.90
N VAL A 214 7.96 -12.03 -8.98
CA VAL A 214 7.72 -10.61 -8.67
C VAL A 214 8.92 -10.00 -7.95
N LEU A 215 9.58 -10.75 -7.06
CA LEU A 215 10.79 -10.32 -6.38
C LEU A 215 11.92 -10.02 -7.36
N TYR A 216 12.24 -10.95 -8.26
CA TYR A 216 13.29 -10.72 -9.27
C TYR A 216 12.95 -9.56 -10.18
N ARG A 217 11.68 -9.38 -10.55
CA ARG A 217 11.26 -8.20 -11.33
C ARG A 217 11.46 -6.89 -10.55
N CYS A 218 11.22 -6.88 -9.23
CA CYS A 218 11.51 -5.69 -8.41
C CYS A 218 13.01 -5.40 -8.35
N ILE A 219 13.84 -6.44 -8.22
CA ILE A 219 15.31 -6.33 -8.22
C ILE A 219 15.79 -5.73 -9.54
N GLU A 220 15.34 -6.28 -10.67
CA GLU A 220 15.67 -5.80 -12.01
C GLU A 220 15.32 -4.31 -12.18
N LEU A 221 14.10 -3.92 -11.80
CA LEU A 221 13.66 -2.52 -11.86
C LEU A 221 14.53 -1.59 -11.00
N VAL A 222 14.92 -2.02 -9.80
CA VAL A 222 15.80 -1.23 -8.93
C VAL A 222 17.18 -1.06 -9.56
N GLU A 223 17.76 -2.13 -10.11
CA GLU A 223 19.06 -2.11 -10.76
C GLU A 223 19.06 -1.24 -12.03
N GLU A 224 17.99 -1.29 -12.83
CA GLU A 224 17.79 -0.42 -13.99
C GLU A 224 17.76 1.06 -13.59
N ASN A 225 16.92 1.43 -12.60
CA ASN A 225 16.80 2.82 -12.18
C ASN A 225 18.08 3.34 -11.51
N LEU A 226 18.86 2.49 -10.84
CA LEU A 226 20.17 2.87 -10.29
C LEU A 226 21.19 3.23 -11.38
N LYS A 227 21.18 2.53 -12.53
CA LYS A 227 22.05 2.84 -13.68
C LYS A 227 21.71 4.20 -14.31
N HIS A 228 20.45 4.60 -14.24
CA HIS A 228 19.98 5.88 -14.77
C HIS A 228 20.19 7.07 -13.82
N THR A 229 20.62 6.83 -12.57
CA THR A 229 20.88 7.88 -11.56
C THR A 229 22.37 8.20 -11.41
N THR A 230 23.21 7.69 -12.32
CA THR A 230 24.64 7.99 -12.46
C THR A 230 24.86 9.05 -13.53
#